data_AF-A0A357D180-F1
#
_entry.id   AF-A0A357D180-F1
#
_cell.length_a   1.000
_cell.length_b   1.000
_cell.length_c   1.000
_cell.angle_alpha   90.00
_cell.angle_beta   90.00
_cell.angle_gamma   90.00
#
_symmetry.space_group_name_H-M   'P 1'
#
loop_
_entity.id
_entity.type
_entity.pdbx_description
1 polymer ?
#
loop_
_entity_poly.entity_id
_entity_poly.type
_entity_poly.pdbx_seq_one_letter_code
_entity_poly.pdbx_strand_id
1 'polypeptide(L)'
;GAVAFNSAKYELEQSEERVKSLEELLDGIINENYELSRLLSETERKKSEAGQTSGGLEAKKAVLLNDISHYKRIIEDNEQSINTARENIMSTSEQLAQAFAAAEEARNKAGEISAEVDRAQKEYENKHNETALLQTRLSEANSFYSELFEKKAKTLSTGAKIDAELELAARSKDGTAEIIATSERRISELSADIEKAESEEKLIKTEYENLRKQKDESENTISSLKSDLERIKDELVAKRLSLAADEQKREHLNRLEKLLEGYSESVRSVISDSKQGRIKKQNAPVEIYGTVSSLITAEGEYVIALETALGAALQFIVVGNEEDAKASIEYLKDNRLGRA
;
A
#
# COMPACT_ATOMS: atom_id res chain seq x y z
N GLY A 1 -78.30 -119.94 -7.11
CA GLY A 1 -76.99 -120.55 -6.80
C GLY A 1 -75.86 -119.85 -7.53
N ALA A 2 -75.67 -120.11 -8.83
CA ALA A 2 -74.49 -119.65 -9.57
C ALA A 2 -74.54 -118.21 -10.12
N VAL A 3 -75.73 -117.66 -10.40
CA VAL A 3 -75.88 -116.31 -10.99
C VAL A 3 -75.54 -115.18 -10.00
N ALA A 4 -75.87 -115.35 -8.72
CA ALA A 4 -75.56 -114.37 -7.68
C ALA A 4 -74.05 -114.31 -7.33
N PHE A 5 -73.33 -115.43 -7.47
CA PHE A 5 -71.89 -115.50 -7.19
C PHE A 5 -71.05 -114.86 -8.30
N ASN A 6 -71.41 -115.07 -9.58
CA ASN A 6 -70.74 -114.40 -10.70
C ASN A 6 -71.05 -112.89 -10.74
N SER A 7 -72.25 -112.46 -10.32
CA SER A 7 -72.58 -111.04 -10.15
C SER A 7 -71.70 -110.38 -9.09
N ALA A 8 -71.56 -111.01 -7.92
CA ALA A 8 -70.75 -110.49 -6.82
C ALA A 8 -69.24 -110.47 -7.16
N LYS A 9 -68.75 -111.46 -7.92
CA LYS A 9 -67.36 -111.49 -8.37
C LYS A 9 -67.05 -110.38 -9.39
N TYR A 10 -67.97 -110.13 -10.33
CA TYR A 10 -67.84 -109.04 -11.30
C TYR A 10 -67.94 -107.66 -10.65
N GLU A 11 -68.80 -107.50 -9.63
CA GLU A 11 -68.85 -106.28 -8.81
C GLU A 11 -67.56 -106.06 -8.00
N LEU A 12 -66.94 -107.12 -7.48
CA LEU A 12 -65.65 -107.04 -6.79
C LEU A 12 -64.53 -106.62 -7.74
N GLU A 13 -64.42 -107.24 -8.93
CA GLU A 13 -63.43 -106.88 -9.96
C GLU A 13 -63.61 -105.43 -10.42
N GLN A 14 -64.85 -104.97 -10.64
CA GLN A 14 -65.12 -103.56 -10.94
C GLN A 14 -64.74 -102.64 -9.79
N SER A 15 -64.96 -103.05 -8.54
CA SER A 15 -64.59 -102.25 -7.37
C SER A 15 -63.06 -102.16 -7.22
N GLU A 16 -62.34 -103.25 -7.47
CA GLU A 16 -60.87 -103.30 -7.42
C GLU A 16 -60.24 -102.47 -8.54
N GLU A 17 -60.75 -102.56 -9.78
CA GLU A 17 -60.34 -101.66 -10.87
C GLU A 17 -60.63 -100.20 -10.55
N ARG A 18 -61.77 -99.90 -9.93
CA ARG A 18 -62.15 -98.54 -9.54
C ARG A 18 -61.24 -98.01 -8.43
N VAL A 19 -60.89 -98.83 -7.43
CA VAL A 19 -59.90 -98.46 -6.39
C VAL A 19 -58.54 -98.18 -7.02
N LYS A 20 -58.07 -99.05 -7.91
CA LYS A 20 -56.77 -98.86 -8.58
C LYS A 20 -56.74 -97.58 -9.43
N SER A 21 -57.83 -97.28 -10.14
CA SER A 21 -57.94 -96.02 -10.91
C SER A 21 -57.97 -94.78 -10.00
N LEU A 22 -58.56 -94.88 -8.81
CA LEU A 22 -58.60 -93.80 -7.83
C LEU A 22 -57.24 -93.61 -7.15
N GLU A 23 -56.48 -94.68 -6.91
CA GLU A 23 -55.10 -94.62 -6.41
C GLU A 23 -54.17 -93.97 -7.43
N GLU A 24 -54.27 -94.33 -8.71
CA GLU A 24 -53.49 -93.68 -9.79
C GLU A 24 -53.85 -92.19 -9.95
N LEU A 25 -55.13 -91.82 -9.81
CA LEU A 25 -55.56 -90.42 -9.78
C LEU A 25 -55.05 -89.69 -8.54
N LEU A 26 -55.05 -90.34 -7.38
CA LEU A 26 -54.54 -89.77 -6.13
C LEU A 26 -53.04 -89.49 -6.23
N ASP A 27 -52.26 -90.44 -6.74
CA ASP A 27 -50.82 -90.27 -6.98
C ASP A 27 -50.55 -89.15 -7.99
N GLY A 28 -51.37 -89.03 -9.03
CA GLY A 28 -51.33 -87.92 -9.98
C GLY A 28 -51.57 -86.56 -9.30
N ILE A 29 -52.61 -86.45 -8.48
CA ILE A 29 -52.94 -85.23 -7.72
C ILE A 29 -51.83 -84.89 -6.70
N ILE A 30 -51.25 -85.90 -6.04
CA ILE A 30 -50.15 -85.70 -5.10
C ILE A 30 -48.93 -85.13 -5.84
N ASN A 31 -48.58 -85.68 -7.00
CA ASN A 31 -47.45 -85.21 -7.78
C ASN A 31 -47.67 -83.78 -8.32
N GLU A 32 -48.89 -83.48 -8.81
CA GLU A 32 -49.26 -82.11 -9.19
C GLU A 32 -49.18 -81.13 -8.01
N ASN A 33 -49.60 -81.54 -6.81
CA ASN A 33 -49.52 -80.71 -5.62
C ASN A 33 -48.06 -80.45 -5.18
N TYR A 34 -47.19 -81.46 -5.30
CA TYR A 34 -45.75 -81.27 -5.08
C TYR A 34 -45.13 -80.28 -6.07
N GLU A 35 -45.44 -80.40 -7.36
CA GLU A 35 -44.94 -79.46 -8.38
C GLU A 35 -45.51 -78.05 -8.19
N LEU A 36 -46.79 -77.91 -7.84
CA LEU A 36 -47.40 -76.61 -7.49
C LEU A 36 -46.75 -75.99 -6.25
N SER A 37 -46.48 -76.79 -5.22
CA SER A 37 -45.80 -76.33 -4.00
C SER A 37 -44.37 -75.87 -4.29
N ARG A 38 -43.66 -76.59 -5.15
CA ARG A 38 -42.33 -76.20 -5.62
C ARG A 38 -42.37 -74.89 -6.42
N LEU A 39 -43.28 -74.77 -7.39
CA LEU A 39 -43.49 -73.55 -8.17
C LEU A 39 -43.86 -72.35 -7.30
N LEU A 40 -44.69 -72.56 -6.28
CA LEU A 40 -45.07 -71.53 -5.31
C LEU A 40 -43.83 -71.05 -4.55
N SER A 41 -43.02 -71.97 -4.02
CA SER A 41 -41.78 -71.64 -3.30
C SER A 41 -40.76 -70.90 -4.18
N GLU A 42 -40.58 -71.33 -5.43
CA GLU A 42 -39.72 -70.63 -6.40
C GLU A 42 -40.24 -69.21 -6.70
N THR A 43 -41.56 -69.05 -6.81
CA THR A 43 -42.19 -67.74 -7.08
C THR A 43 -42.09 -66.81 -5.88
N GLU A 44 -42.30 -67.31 -4.67
CA GLU A 44 -42.13 -66.56 -3.42
C GLU A 44 -40.68 -66.10 -3.24
N ARG A 45 -39.72 -66.97 -3.56
CA ARG A 45 -38.30 -66.62 -3.54
C ARG A 45 -37.98 -65.50 -4.54
N LYS A 46 -38.41 -65.63 -5.80
CA LYS A 46 -38.22 -64.59 -6.83
C LYS A 46 -38.89 -63.26 -6.44
N LYS A 47 -40.08 -63.31 -5.84
CA LYS A 47 -40.78 -62.13 -5.31
C LYS A 47 -39.99 -61.46 -4.20
N SER A 48 -39.41 -62.24 -3.28
CA SER A 48 -38.58 -61.70 -2.20
C SER A 48 -37.29 -61.06 -2.73
N GLU A 49 -36.60 -61.72 -3.67
CA GLU A 49 -35.41 -61.18 -4.35
C GLU A 49 -35.72 -59.87 -5.12
N ALA A 50 -36.86 -59.83 -5.83
CA ALA A 50 -37.35 -58.63 -6.51
C ALA A 50 -37.71 -57.50 -5.52
N GLY A 51 -38.30 -57.83 -4.38
CA GLY A 51 -38.62 -56.87 -3.32
C GLY A 51 -37.36 -56.26 -2.69
N GLN A 52 -36.35 -57.09 -2.40
CA GLN A 52 -35.07 -56.62 -1.87
C GLN A 52 -34.31 -55.72 -2.86
N THR A 53 -34.29 -56.10 -4.14
CA THR A 53 -33.64 -55.29 -5.18
C THR A 53 -34.37 -53.97 -5.41
N SER A 54 -35.70 -53.96 -5.41
CA SER A 54 -36.51 -52.73 -5.50
C SER A 54 -36.27 -51.80 -4.31
N GLY A 55 -36.28 -52.32 -3.08
CA GLY A 55 -35.99 -51.53 -1.88
C GLY A 55 -34.56 -50.96 -1.89
N GLY A 56 -33.58 -51.74 -2.37
CA GLY A 56 -32.20 -51.27 -2.56
C GLY A 56 -32.07 -50.16 -3.60
N LEU A 57 -32.85 -50.21 -4.68
CA LEU A 57 -32.90 -49.16 -5.70
C LEU A 57 -33.58 -47.89 -5.18
N GLU A 58 -34.65 -48.00 -4.39
CA GLU A 58 -35.29 -46.85 -3.74
C GLU A 58 -34.37 -46.15 -2.75
N ALA A 59 -33.63 -46.92 -1.94
CA ALA A 59 -32.62 -46.36 -1.04
C ALA A 59 -31.53 -45.60 -1.81
N LYS A 60 -31.00 -46.19 -2.89
CA LYS A 60 -30.01 -45.50 -3.76
C LYS A 60 -30.58 -44.24 -4.40
N LYS A 61 -31.82 -44.27 -4.88
CA LYS A 61 -32.50 -43.10 -5.44
C LYS A 61 -32.66 -41.99 -4.41
N ALA A 62 -33.01 -42.32 -3.17
CA ALA A 62 -33.14 -41.35 -2.08
C ALA A 62 -31.80 -40.68 -1.76
N VAL A 63 -30.71 -41.45 -1.70
CA VAL A 63 -29.35 -40.91 -1.49
C VAL A 63 -28.97 -39.96 -2.63
N LEU A 64 -29.13 -40.38 -3.89
CA LEU A 64 -28.79 -39.56 -5.05
C LEU A 64 -29.61 -38.27 -5.14
N LEU A 65 -30.89 -38.29 -4.77
CA LEU A 65 -31.73 -37.09 -4.71
C LEU A 65 -31.26 -36.11 -3.64
N ASN A 66 -30.79 -36.63 -2.51
CA ASN A 66 -30.23 -35.82 -1.43
C ASN A 66 -28.90 -35.17 -1.87
N ASP A 67 -28.03 -35.94 -2.51
CA ASP A 67 -26.77 -35.45 -3.05
C ASP A 67 -27.00 -34.35 -4.10
N ILE A 68 -27.94 -34.55 -5.03
CA ILE A 68 -28.31 -33.54 -6.03
C ILE A 68 -28.81 -32.25 -5.34
N SER A 69 -29.62 -32.37 -4.29
CA SER A 69 -30.14 -31.20 -3.57
C SER A 69 -29.03 -30.46 -2.82
N HIS A 70 -28.11 -31.20 -2.21
CA HIS A 70 -26.92 -30.65 -1.56
C HIS A 70 -26.02 -29.90 -2.56
N TYR A 71 -25.71 -30.52 -3.70
CA TYR A 71 -24.88 -29.87 -4.73
C TYR A 71 -25.55 -28.66 -5.37
N LYS A 72 -26.89 -28.67 -5.55
CA LYS A 72 -27.62 -27.48 -6.01
C LYS A 72 -27.47 -26.30 -5.05
N ARG A 73 -27.61 -26.55 -3.75
CA ARG A 73 -27.41 -25.51 -2.73
C ARG A 73 -25.97 -24.98 -2.74
N ILE A 74 -24.97 -25.86 -2.87
CA ILE A 74 -23.57 -25.43 -2.99
C ILE A 74 -23.36 -24.54 -4.21
N ILE A 75 -23.96 -24.87 -5.36
CA ILE A 75 -23.85 -24.05 -6.57
C ILE A 75 -24.48 -22.66 -6.33
N GLU A 76 -25.67 -22.61 -5.74
CA GLU A 76 -26.37 -21.35 -5.43
C GLU A 76 -25.58 -20.46 -4.45
N ASP A 77 -25.05 -21.05 -3.38
CA ASP A 77 -24.21 -20.35 -2.40
C ASP A 77 -22.91 -19.81 -3.05
N ASN A 78 -22.31 -20.60 -3.96
CA ASN A 78 -21.11 -20.19 -4.70
C ASN A 78 -21.42 -19.08 -5.71
N GLU A 79 -22.53 -19.16 -6.44
CA GLU A 79 -22.96 -18.12 -7.39
C GLU A 79 -23.20 -16.79 -6.67
N GLN A 80 -23.85 -16.83 -5.50
CA GLN A 80 -24.07 -15.64 -4.69
C GLN A 80 -22.74 -15.07 -4.18
N SER A 81 -21.82 -15.93 -3.73
CA SER A 81 -20.47 -15.52 -3.31
C SER A 81 -19.67 -14.89 -4.45
N ILE A 82 -19.77 -15.42 -5.67
CA ILE A 82 -19.11 -14.86 -6.87
C ILE A 82 -19.67 -13.47 -7.19
N ASN A 83 -20.99 -13.27 -7.10
CA ASN A 83 -21.60 -11.97 -7.37
C ASN A 83 -21.16 -10.91 -6.35
N THR A 84 -21.17 -11.24 -5.06
CA THR A 84 -20.67 -10.33 -4.01
C THR A 84 -19.19 -10.01 -4.21
N ALA A 85 -18.38 -10.99 -4.60
CA ALA A 85 -16.96 -10.77 -4.90
C ALA A 85 -16.77 -9.84 -6.12
N ARG A 86 -17.60 -9.95 -7.16
CA ARG A 86 -17.56 -9.06 -8.32
C ARG A 86 -17.91 -7.61 -7.96
N GLU A 87 -18.95 -7.41 -7.16
CA GLU A 87 -19.34 -6.08 -6.70
C GLU A 87 -18.22 -5.43 -5.87
N ASN A 88 -17.61 -6.19 -4.97
CA ASN A 88 -16.51 -5.70 -4.16
C ASN A 88 -15.25 -5.41 -5.01
N ILE A 89 -14.84 -6.29 -5.94
CA ILE A 89 -13.73 -6.03 -6.87
C ILE A 89 -13.95 -4.72 -7.64
N MET A 90 -15.19 -4.48 -8.10
CA MET A 90 -15.52 -3.25 -8.81
C MET A 90 -15.34 -2.02 -7.91
N SER A 91 -15.85 -2.07 -6.67
CA SER A 91 -15.67 -1.01 -5.66
C SER A 91 -14.20 -0.77 -5.32
N THR A 92 -13.43 -1.82 -5.02
CA THR A 92 -12.01 -1.70 -4.66
C THR A 92 -11.18 -1.18 -5.84
N SER A 93 -11.52 -1.58 -7.08
CA SER A 93 -10.86 -1.05 -8.28
C SER A 93 -11.12 0.45 -8.49
N GLU A 94 -12.33 0.94 -8.20
CA GLU A 94 -12.65 2.38 -8.22
C GLU A 94 -11.89 3.13 -7.14
N GLN A 95 -11.84 2.60 -5.91
CA GLN A 95 -11.07 3.20 -4.81
C GLN A 95 -9.57 3.26 -5.13
N LEU A 96 -9.02 2.20 -5.72
CA LEU A 96 -7.63 2.15 -6.13
C LEU A 96 -7.32 3.19 -7.22
N ALA A 97 -8.20 3.32 -8.21
CA ALA A 97 -8.07 4.34 -9.25
C ALA A 97 -8.11 5.76 -8.66
N GLN A 98 -9.00 6.02 -7.69
CA GLN A 98 -9.06 7.30 -6.97
C GLN A 98 -7.78 7.55 -6.15
N ALA A 99 -7.25 6.53 -5.46
CA ALA A 99 -6.02 6.64 -4.69
C ALA A 99 -4.80 6.93 -5.58
N PHE A 100 -4.70 6.30 -6.75
CA PHE A 100 -3.64 6.60 -7.73
C PHE A 100 -3.74 8.03 -8.25
N ALA A 101 -4.95 8.49 -8.61
CA ALA A 101 -5.16 9.86 -9.06
C ALA A 101 -4.77 10.88 -7.97
N ALA A 102 -5.14 10.63 -6.71
CA ALA A 102 -4.77 11.49 -5.59
C ALA A 102 -3.26 11.48 -5.30
N ALA A 103 -2.59 10.32 -5.43
CA ALA A 103 -1.14 10.21 -5.26
C ALA A 103 -0.38 10.95 -6.38
N GLU A 104 -0.87 10.89 -7.61
CA GLU A 104 -0.29 11.61 -8.75
C GLU A 104 -0.49 13.12 -8.61
N GLU A 105 -1.67 13.58 -8.16
CA GLU A 105 -1.92 14.98 -7.84
C GLU A 105 -1.00 15.48 -6.71
N ALA A 106 -0.83 14.71 -5.64
CA ALA A 106 0.08 15.05 -4.54
C ALA A 106 1.55 15.13 -5.00
N ARG A 107 1.96 14.23 -5.91
CA ARG A 107 3.31 14.24 -6.49
C ARG A 107 3.54 15.46 -7.37
N ASN A 108 2.56 15.85 -8.17
CA ASN A 108 2.63 17.06 -9.00
C ASN A 108 2.73 18.32 -8.12
N LYS A 109 1.90 18.44 -7.08
CA LYS A 109 1.98 19.55 -6.12
C LYS A 109 3.33 19.61 -5.40
N ALA A 110 3.88 18.45 -5.02
CA ALA A 110 5.21 18.40 -4.41
C ALA A 110 6.32 18.88 -5.38
N GLY A 111 6.19 18.54 -6.68
CA GLY A 111 7.09 19.03 -7.73
C GLY A 111 6.98 20.55 -7.93
N GLU A 112 5.76 21.09 -7.93
CA GLU A 112 5.51 22.54 -8.03
C GLU A 112 6.12 23.30 -6.84
N ILE A 113 5.87 22.82 -5.61
CA ILE A 113 6.45 23.42 -4.39
C ILE A 113 7.98 23.37 -4.42
N SER A 114 8.57 22.25 -4.85
CA SER A 114 10.03 22.16 -4.99
C SER A 114 10.58 23.19 -5.98
N ALA A 115 9.89 23.40 -7.10
CA ALA A 115 10.28 24.40 -8.09
C ALA A 115 10.12 25.83 -7.58
N GLU A 116 9.09 26.10 -6.76
CA GLU A 116 8.91 27.39 -6.09
C GLU A 116 10.02 27.65 -5.06
N VAL A 117 10.40 26.65 -4.27
CA VAL A 117 11.53 26.75 -3.32
C VAL A 117 12.83 27.07 -4.05
N ASP A 118 13.11 26.37 -5.15
CA ASP A 118 14.33 26.64 -5.95
C ASP A 118 14.32 28.06 -6.55
N ARG A 119 13.16 28.56 -6.98
CA ARG A 119 13.01 29.94 -7.48
C ARG A 119 13.21 30.95 -6.36
N ALA A 120 12.54 30.78 -5.23
CA ALA A 120 12.65 31.66 -4.07
C ALA A 120 14.09 31.70 -3.54
N GLN A 121 14.80 30.57 -3.56
CA GLN A 121 16.19 30.49 -3.14
C GLN A 121 17.14 31.22 -4.09
N LYS A 122 16.93 31.12 -5.42
CA LYS A 122 17.68 31.93 -6.39
C LYS A 122 17.39 33.42 -6.26
N GLU A 123 16.13 33.79 -6.02
CA GLU A 123 15.75 35.18 -5.82
C GLU A 123 16.35 35.75 -4.53
N TYR A 124 16.38 34.96 -3.45
CA TYR A 124 17.09 35.26 -2.22
C TYR A 124 18.58 35.51 -2.46
N GLU A 125 19.27 34.61 -3.17
CA GLU A 125 20.70 34.77 -3.49
C GLU A 125 20.96 36.05 -4.31
N ASN A 126 20.10 36.34 -5.29
CA ASN A 126 20.21 37.57 -6.08
C ASN A 126 20.02 38.82 -5.23
N LYS A 127 18.99 38.85 -4.38
CA LYS A 127 18.72 39.99 -3.49
C LYS A 127 19.78 40.15 -2.41
N HIS A 128 20.32 39.04 -1.91
CA HIS A 128 21.44 39.05 -0.97
C HIS A 128 22.69 39.68 -1.59
N ASN A 129 23.03 39.29 -2.83
CA ASN A 129 24.15 39.86 -3.58
C ASN A 129 23.93 41.35 -3.91
N GLU A 130 22.70 41.73 -4.29
CA GLU A 130 22.33 43.14 -4.54
C GLU A 130 22.47 44.00 -3.28
N THR A 131 22.05 43.46 -2.12
CA THR A 131 22.19 44.13 -0.82
C THR A 131 23.66 44.30 -0.44
N ALA A 132 24.50 43.28 -0.65
CA ALA A 132 25.94 43.37 -0.39
C ALA A 132 26.61 44.47 -1.25
N LEU A 133 26.19 44.61 -2.51
CA LEU A 133 26.67 45.66 -3.40
C LEU A 133 26.20 47.06 -2.94
N LEU A 134 24.92 47.21 -2.58
CA LEU A 134 24.37 48.45 -2.03
C LEU A 134 25.06 48.86 -0.74
N GLN A 135 25.38 47.90 0.13
CA GLN A 135 26.08 48.13 1.39
C GLN A 135 27.51 48.64 1.16
N THR A 136 28.19 48.11 0.13
CA THR A 136 29.49 48.60 -0.32
C THR A 136 29.39 50.05 -0.84
N ARG A 137 28.41 50.33 -1.72
CA ARG A 137 28.15 51.69 -2.23
C ARG A 137 27.80 52.69 -1.14
N LEU A 138 27.02 52.29 -0.14
CA LEU A 138 26.68 53.13 1.00
C LEU A 138 27.94 53.49 1.81
N SER A 139 28.87 52.54 1.99
CA SER A 139 30.14 52.80 2.65
C SER A 139 30.98 53.81 1.87
N GLU A 140 31.04 53.69 0.55
CA GLU A 140 31.74 54.65 -0.33
C GLU A 140 31.09 56.05 -0.26
N ALA A 141 29.76 56.13 -0.35
CA ALA A 141 29.02 57.39 -0.26
C ALA A 141 29.21 58.06 1.12
N ASN A 142 29.23 57.29 2.21
CA ASN A 142 29.51 57.81 3.55
C ASN A 142 30.93 58.37 3.68
N SER A 143 31.93 57.72 3.05
CA SER A 143 33.29 58.24 2.98
C SER A 143 33.33 59.57 2.24
N PHE A 144 32.70 59.64 1.07
CA PHE A 144 32.66 60.83 0.23
C PHE A 144 31.91 62.00 0.92
N TYR A 145 30.80 61.71 1.58
CA TYR A 145 30.06 62.68 2.39
C TYR A 145 30.91 63.23 3.54
N SER A 146 31.67 62.37 4.22
CA SER A 146 32.56 62.79 5.31
C SER A 146 33.65 63.75 4.81
N GLU A 147 34.25 63.46 3.65
CA GLU A 147 35.24 64.35 3.02
C GLU A 147 34.63 65.71 2.61
N LEU A 148 33.45 65.70 1.99
CA LEU A 148 32.72 66.92 1.61
C LEU A 148 32.34 67.74 2.83
N PHE A 149 31.85 67.11 3.90
CA PHE A 149 31.51 67.78 5.14
C PHE A 149 32.73 68.42 5.79
N GLU A 150 33.87 67.74 5.78
CA GLU A 150 35.14 68.28 6.29
C GLU A 150 35.64 69.46 5.44
N LYS A 151 35.48 69.38 4.11
CA LYS A 151 35.78 70.47 3.18
C LYS A 151 34.86 71.68 3.40
N LYS A 152 33.54 71.45 3.58
CA LYS A 152 32.56 72.49 3.93
C LYS A 152 32.92 73.17 5.24
N ALA A 153 33.22 72.40 6.29
CA ALA A 153 33.62 72.93 7.59
C ALA A 153 34.90 73.78 7.51
N LYS A 154 35.89 73.36 6.70
CA LYS A 154 37.08 74.17 6.42
C LYS A 154 36.74 75.48 5.71
N THR A 155 35.94 75.44 4.65
CA THR A 155 35.55 76.64 3.90
C THR A 155 34.77 77.63 4.76
N LEU A 156 33.85 77.13 5.61
CA LEU A 156 33.09 77.96 6.54
C LEU A 156 33.99 78.61 7.60
N SER A 157 34.96 77.87 8.13
CA SER A 157 35.95 78.40 9.08
C SER A 157 36.84 79.47 8.43
N THR A 158 37.26 79.27 7.17
CA THR A 158 38.02 80.29 6.43
C THR A 158 37.18 81.52 6.11
N GLY A 159 35.90 81.34 5.76
CA GLY A 159 34.96 82.45 5.56
C GLY A 159 34.81 83.29 6.83
N ALA A 160 34.53 82.65 7.97
CA ALA A 160 34.41 83.34 9.26
C ALA A 160 35.71 84.07 9.68
N LYS A 161 36.89 83.53 9.34
CA LYS A 161 38.19 84.22 9.57
C LYS A 161 38.35 85.45 8.68
N ILE A 162 37.98 85.35 7.40
CA ILE A 162 38.04 86.46 6.46
C ILE A 162 37.02 87.55 6.86
N ASP A 163 35.84 87.17 7.32
CA ASP A 163 34.84 88.12 7.86
C ASP A 163 35.38 88.86 9.09
N ALA A 164 36.08 88.17 9.98
CA ALA A 164 36.74 88.78 11.14
C ALA A 164 37.92 89.68 10.73
N GLU A 165 38.70 89.30 9.71
CA GLU A 165 39.75 90.13 9.12
C GLU A 165 39.18 91.36 8.40
N LEU A 166 38.02 91.25 7.77
CA LEU A 166 37.28 92.36 7.14
C LEU A 166 36.79 93.36 8.18
N GLU A 167 36.28 92.91 9.33
CA GLU A 167 35.87 93.80 10.43
C GLU A 167 37.07 94.56 11.03
N LEU A 168 38.25 93.94 11.03
CA LEU A 168 39.52 94.55 11.43
C LEU A 168 40.08 95.50 10.35
N ALA A 169 40.00 95.14 9.07
CA ALA A 169 40.49 95.95 7.94
C ALA A 169 39.59 97.16 7.63
N ALA A 170 38.27 97.06 7.89
CA ALA A 170 37.35 98.20 7.81
C ALA A 170 37.72 99.36 8.77
N ARG A 171 38.58 99.10 9.77
CA ARG A 171 39.11 100.13 10.68
C ARG A 171 40.35 100.88 10.15
N SER A 172 40.99 100.43 9.07
CA SER A 172 42.15 101.11 8.47
C SER A 172 41.77 101.78 7.14
N LYS A 173 41.81 103.11 7.11
CA LYS A 173 41.57 103.92 5.91
C LYS A 173 42.77 103.90 4.96
N ASP A 174 42.42 103.99 3.67
CA ASP A 174 43.23 104.24 2.46
C ASP A 174 43.76 103.00 1.70
N GLY A 175 43.06 102.69 0.58
CA GLY A 175 43.31 101.57 -0.33
C GLY A 175 42.05 100.86 -0.87
N THR A 176 40.87 101.44 -0.63
CA THR A 176 39.59 100.72 -0.52
C THR A 176 38.93 100.28 -1.83
N ALA A 177 39.10 100.96 -2.97
CA ALA A 177 38.25 100.69 -4.14
C ALA A 177 38.61 99.40 -4.91
N GLU A 178 39.91 99.12 -5.08
CA GLU A 178 40.37 97.95 -5.85
C GLU A 178 40.24 96.65 -5.04
N ILE A 179 40.50 96.74 -3.73
CA ILE A 179 40.33 95.63 -2.79
C ILE A 179 38.86 95.23 -2.67
N ILE A 180 37.93 96.21 -2.60
CA ILE A 180 36.48 95.95 -2.57
C ILE A 180 36.05 95.20 -3.85
N ALA A 181 36.46 95.67 -5.03
CA ALA A 181 36.05 95.04 -6.30
C ALA A 181 36.59 93.59 -6.43
N THR A 182 37.83 93.32 -6.03
CA THR A 182 38.35 91.94 -6.01
C THR A 182 37.67 91.07 -4.96
N SER A 183 37.29 91.66 -3.82
CA SER A 183 36.64 90.93 -2.72
C SER A 183 35.18 90.61 -3.04
N GLU A 184 34.43 91.53 -3.64
CA GLU A 184 33.07 91.30 -4.13
C GLU A 184 33.05 90.19 -5.18
N ARG A 185 34.04 90.16 -6.08
CA ARG A 185 34.18 89.08 -7.07
C ARG A 185 34.46 87.73 -6.41
N ARG A 186 35.32 87.71 -5.39
CA ARG A 186 35.65 86.49 -4.62
C ARG A 186 34.47 85.99 -3.79
N ILE A 187 33.71 86.90 -3.19
CA ILE A 187 32.47 86.59 -2.46
C ILE A 187 31.45 85.98 -3.42
N SER A 188 31.28 86.55 -4.62
CA SER A 188 30.38 86.00 -5.62
C SER A 188 30.79 84.60 -6.08
N GLU A 189 32.09 84.35 -6.29
CA GLU A 189 32.62 83.02 -6.64
C GLU A 189 32.37 82.00 -5.51
N LEU A 190 32.70 82.36 -4.26
CA LEU A 190 32.51 81.49 -3.12
C LEU A 190 31.04 81.23 -2.79
N SER A 191 30.17 82.22 -3.01
CA SER A 191 28.72 82.07 -2.83
C SER A 191 28.15 81.07 -3.84
N ALA A 192 28.60 81.14 -5.10
CA ALA A 192 28.22 80.18 -6.13
C ALA A 192 28.73 78.76 -5.81
N ASP A 193 29.95 78.63 -5.28
CA ASP A 193 30.50 77.34 -4.85
C ASP A 193 29.72 76.75 -3.66
N ILE A 194 29.27 77.58 -2.71
CA ILE A 194 28.42 77.16 -1.59
C ILE A 194 27.07 76.67 -2.10
N GLU A 195 26.42 77.43 -2.98
CA GLU A 195 25.10 77.08 -3.52
C GLU A 195 25.15 75.76 -4.31
N LYS A 196 26.25 75.56 -5.06
CA LYS A 196 26.50 74.32 -5.79
C LYS A 196 26.70 73.12 -4.85
N ALA A 197 27.53 73.29 -3.82
CA ALA A 197 27.76 72.26 -2.80
C ALA A 197 26.49 71.92 -2.00
N GLU A 198 25.64 72.90 -1.69
CA GLU A 198 24.34 72.68 -1.03
C GLU A 198 23.38 71.89 -1.93
N SER A 199 23.38 72.14 -3.24
CA SER A 199 22.58 71.37 -4.19
C SER A 199 23.04 69.90 -4.28
N GLU A 200 24.35 69.66 -4.28
CA GLU A 200 24.95 68.32 -4.31
C GLU A 200 24.69 67.56 -3.01
N GLU A 201 24.82 68.23 -1.85
CA GLU A 201 24.47 67.67 -0.53
C GLU A 201 23.01 67.19 -0.49
N LYS A 202 22.09 67.99 -1.03
CA LYS A 202 20.66 67.68 -1.03
C LYS A 202 20.32 66.48 -1.92
N LEU A 203 20.97 66.38 -3.09
CA LEU A 203 20.85 65.22 -3.99
C LEU A 203 21.34 63.94 -3.30
N ILE A 204 22.56 63.97 -2.75
CA ILE A 204 23.17 62.82 -2.07
C ILE A 204 22.34 62.39 -0.87
N LYS A 205 21.81 63.34 -0.09
CA LYS A 205 20.93 63.03 1.06
C LYS A 205 19.66 62.30 0.63
N THR A 206 19.06 62.71 -0.48
CA THR A 206 17.85 62.07 -1.02
C THR A 206 18.15 60.65 -1.49
N GLU A 207 19.30 60.45 -2.14
CA GLU A 207 19.76 59.14 -2.60
C GLU A 207 20.07 58.20 -1.42
N TYR A 208 20.71 58.72 -0.36
CA TYR A 208 20.95 58.01 0.90
C TYR A 208 19.64 57.54 1.55
N GLU A 209 18.64 58.41 1.68
CA GLU A 209 17.34 58.04 2.26
C GLU A 209 16.63 56.95 1.44
N ASN A 210 16.78 56.97 0.12
CA ASN A 210 16.19 55.97 -0.77
C ASN A 210 16.90 54.61 -0.65
N LEU A 211 18.24 54.59 -0.66
CA LEU A 211 19.02 53.37 -0.41
C LEU A 211 18.73 52.78 0.98
N ARG A 212 18.56 53.64 2.00
CA ARG A 212 18.22 53.20 3.35
C ARG A 212 16.86 52.49 3.39
N LYS A 213 15.84 53.02 2.71
CA LYS A 213 14.53 52.36 2.61
C LYS A 213 14.62 51.01 1.91
N GLN A 214 15.34 50.92 0.80
CA GLN A 214 15.53 49.66 0.07
C GLN A 214 16.25 48.61 0.91
N LYS A 215 17.21 49.02 1.74
CA LYS A 215 17.88 48.15 2.71
C LYS A 215 16.88 47.61 3.74
N ASP A 216 16.09 48.48 4.35
CA ASP A 216 15.13 48.08 5.39
C ASP A 216 14.06 47.12 4.82
N GLU A 217 13.58 47.36 3.59
CA GLU A 217 12.66 46.45 2.87
C GLU A 217 13.29 45.08 2.59
N SER A 218 14.55 45.07 2.14
CA SER A 218 15.30 43.84 1.87
C SER A 218 15.58 43.06 3.16
N GLU A 219 15.92 43.73 4.27
CA GLU A 219 16.12 43.10 5.57
C GLU A 219 14.83 42.44 6.10
N ASN A 220 13.68 43.10 5.92
CA ASN A 220 12.39 42.52 6.29
C ASN A 220 12.07 41.27 5.46
N THR A 221 12.35 41.31 4.16
CA THR A 221 12.13 40.16 3.25
C THR A 221 13.06 38.99 3.57
N ILE A 222 14.31 39.27 3.93
CA ILE A 222 15.27 38.25 4.38
C ILE A 222 14.80 37.62 5.70
N SER A 223 14.24 38.42 6.61
CA SER A 223 13.71 37.93 7.88
C SER A 223 12.54 36.96 7.67
N SER A 224 11.59 37.31 6.79
CA SER A 224 10.46 36.42 6.48
C SER A 224 10.92 35.12 5.81
N LEU A 225 11.82 35.20 4.82
CA LEU A 225 12.37 34.02 4.15
C LEU A 225 13.15 33.11 5.10
N LYS A 226 13.88 33.68 6.08
CA LYS A 226 14.53 32.89 7.13
C LYS A 226 13.53 32.13 7.99
N SER A 227 12.43 32.77 8.37
CA SER A 227 11.37 32.13 9.16
C SER A 227 10.72 30.98 8.40
N ASP A 228 10.44 31.17 7.11
CA ASP A 228 9.85 30.12 6.26
C ASP A 228 10.81 28.95 6.05
N LEU A 229 12.10 29.25 5.84
CA LEU A 229 13.14 28.23 5.68
C LEU A 229 13.25 27.36 6.94
N GLU A 230 13.19 27.96 8.12
CA GLU A 230 13.27 27.21 9.38
C GLU A 230 12.02 26.35 9.60
N ARG A 231 10.83 26.86 9.28
CA ARG A 231 9.59 26.06 9.29
C ARG A 231 9.68 24.84 8.36
N ILE A 232 10.17 25.03 7.13
CA ILE A 232 10.33 23.95 6.15
C ILE A 232 11.36 22.91 6.62
N LYS A 233 12.45 23.34 7.25
CA LYS A 233 13.43 22.41 7.85
C LYS A 233 12.82 21.57 8.95
N ASP A 234 12.03 22.16 9.85
CA ASP A 234 11.38 21.44 10.93
C ASP A 234 10.40 20.38 10.38
N GLU A 235 9.61 20.74 9.37
CA GLU A 235 8.73 19.80 8.65
C GLU A 235 9.53 18.66 7.99
N LEU A 236 10.69 18.97 7.40
CA LEU A 236 11.59 17.97 6.80
C LEU A 236 12.17 17.01 7.84
N VAL A 237 12.60 17.52 9.00
CA VAL A 237 13.12 16.69 10.10
C VAL A 237 12.02 15.77 10.63
N ALA A 238 10.81 16.28 10.82
CA ALA A 238 9.66 15.49 11.26
C ALA A 238 9.34 14.36 10.26
N LYS A 239 9.31 14.67 8.96
CA LYS A 239 9.09 13.64 7.92
C LYS A 239 10.20 12.60 7.86
N ARG A 240 11.47 13.00 8.03
CA ARG A 240 12.61 12.07 8.08
C ARG A 240 12.52 11.11 9.27
N LEU A 241 12.11 11.62 10.44
CA LEU A 241 11.92 10.78 11.62
C LEU A 241 10.78 9.76 11.39
N SER A 242 9.68 10.19 10.78
CA SER A 242 8.58 9.30 10.41
C SER A 242 9.03 8.23 9.42
N LEU A 243 9.78 8.60 8.39
CA LEU A 243 10.32 7.65 7.41
C LEU A 243 11.25 6.63 8.06
N ALA A 244 12.15 7.07 8.95
CA ALA A 244 13.04 6.17 9.68
C ALA A 244 12.25 5.19 10.57
N ALA A 245 11.17 5.65 11.22
CA ALA A 245 10.31 4.78 12.01
C ALA A 245 9.59 3.74 11.13
N ASP A 246 9.08 4.13 9.97
CA ASP A 246 8.43 3.22 9.01
C ASP A 246 9.43 2.22 8.41
N GLU A 247 10.66 2.64 8.13
CA GLU A 247 11.73 1.75 7.67
C GLU A 247 12.11 0.71 8.74
N GLN A 248 12.25 1.12 9.99
CA GLN A 248 12.49 0.21 11.12
C GLN A 248 11.33 -0.78 11.29
N LYS A 249 10.08 -0.31 11.18
CA LYS A 249 8.90 -1.18 11.21
C LYS A 249 8.90 -2.18 10.07
N ARG A 250 9.23 -1.74 8.85
CA ARG A 250 9.34 -2.61 7.67
C ARG A 250 10.44 -3.66 7.83
N GLU A 251 11.60 -3.27 8.33
CA GLU A 251 12.72 -4.20 8.58
C GLU A 251 12.34 -5.24 9.63
N HIS A 252 11.69 -4.81 10.71
CA HIS A 252 11.16 -5.71 11.73
C HIS A 252 10.16 -6.71 11.15
N LEU A 253 9.15 -6.25 10.40
CA LEU A 253 8.15 -7.12 9.76
C LEU A 253 8.79 -8.11 8.77
N ASN A 254 9.75 -7.65 7.96
CA ASN A 254 10.47 -8.52 7.02
C ASN A 254 11.30 -9.58 7.75
N ARG A 255 11.86 -9.24 8.92
CA ARG A 255 12.58 -10.20 9.75
C ARG A 255 11.63 -11.25 10.35
N LEU A 256 10.47 -10.85 10.85
CA LEU A 256 9.44 -11.78 11.34
C LEU A 256 9.01 -12.76 10.24
N GLU A 257 8.77 -12.24 9.04
CA GLU A 257 8.41 -13.05 7.86
C GLU A 257 9.52 -14.04 7.47
N LYS A 258 10.78 -13.58 7.38
CA LYS A 258 11.93 -14.45 7.04
C LYS A 258 12.18 -15.55 8.07
N LEU A 259 11.95 -15.26 9.35
CA LEU A 259 12.05 -16.24 10.42
C LEU A 259 10.82 -17.14 10.51
N LEU A 260 9.80 -16.91 9.68
CA LEU A 260 8.52 -17.61 9.69
C LEU A 260 7.95 -17.62 11.12
N GLU A 261 8.01 -16.48 11.80
CA GLU A 261 7.53 -16.34 13.17
C GLU A 261 6.00 -16.54 13.20
N GLY A 262 5.51 -17.38 14.11
CA GLY A 262 4.10 -17.82 14.13
C GLY A 262 3.80 -19.13 13.38
N TYR A 263 4.74 -19.66 12.58
CA TYR A 263 4.62 -20.98 11.97
C TYR A 263 5.11 -22.08 12.92
N SER A 264 4.54 -23.28 12.77
CA SER A 264 4.98 -24.45 13.54
C SER A 264 6.47 -24.73 13.34
N GLU A 265 7.11 -25.29 14.36
CA GLU A 265 8.53 -25.65 14.31
C GLU A 265 8.85 -26.64 13.17
N SER A 266 7.89 -27.51 12.85
CA SER A 266 7.95 -28.46 11.74
C SER A 266 8.06 -27.75 10.39
N VAL A 267 7.20 -26.74 10.16
CA VAL A 267 7.16 -25.98 8.90
C VAL A 267 8.43 -25.15 8.74
N ARG A 268 8.87 -24.48 9.81
CA ARG A 268 10.11 -23.69 9.81
C ARG A 268 11.33 -24.53 9.48
N SER A 269 11.46 -25.70 10.11
CA SER A 269 12.59 -26.59 9.89
C SER A 269 12.60 -27.12 8.46
N VAL A 270 11.46 -27.56 7.90
CA VAL A 270 11.40 -28.04 6.51
C VAL A 270 11.82 -26.95 5.51
N ILE A 271 11.31 -25.72 5.65
CA ILE A 271 11.64 -24.64 4.72
C ILE A 271 13.11 -24.20 4.86
N SER A 272 13.60 -24.03 6.09
CA SER A 272 14.98 -23.60 6.35
C SER A 272 16.00 -24.66 5.92
N ASP A 273 15.75 -25.93 6.26
CA ASP A 273 16.68 -27.03 6.01
C ASP A 273 16.65 -27.49 4.54
N SER A 274 15.51 -27.37 3.87
CA SER A 274 15.42 -27.51 2.42
C SER A 274 16.24 -26.43 1.69
N LYS A 275 16.10 -25.16 2.07
CA LYS A 275 16.92 -24.06 1.51
C LYS A 275 18.41 -24.26 1.75
N GLN A 276 18.79 -24.90 2.84
CA GLN A 276 20.18 -25.25 3.16
C GLN A 276 20.65 -26.56 2.51
N GLY A 277 19.83 -27.20 1.69
CA GLY A 277 20.15 -28.44 0.97
C GLY A 277 20.31 -29.66 1.88
N ARG A 278 19.79 -29.61 3.12
CA ARG A 278 19.83 -30.72 4.08
C ARG A 278 18.79 -31.79 3.78
N ILE A 279 17.66 -31.41 3.18
CA ILE A 279 16.62 -32.34 2.75
C ILE A 279 16.90 -32.72 1.29
N LYS A 280 17.10 -34.01 1.02
CA LYS A 280 17.48 -34.51 -0.31
C LYS A 280 16.60 -35.67 -0.72
N LYS A 281 16.28 -35.69 -2.01
CA LYS A 281 15.67 -36.82 -2.71
C LYS A 281 16.67 -37.37 -3.70
N GLN A 282 17.04 -38.65 -3.59
CA GLN A 282 17.93 -39.33 -4.56
C GLN A 282 19.22 -38.53 -4.88
N ASN A 283 19.86 -37.97 -3.85
CA ASN A 283 21.03 -37.07 -3.93
C ASN A 283 20.81 -35.69 -4.59
N ALA A 284 19.59 -35.33 -5.00
CA ALA A 284 19.19 -34.00 -5.40
C ALA A 284 18.49 -33.24 -4.25
N PRO A 285 18.56 -31.90 -4.19
CA PRO A 285 17.74 -31.12 -3.25
C PRO A 285 16.26 -31.26 -3.58
N VAL A 286 15.41 -31.25 -2.55
CA VAL A 286 13.95 -31.23 -2.74
C VAL A 286 13.47 -29.87 -3.26
N GLU A 287 12.43 -29.86 -4.09
CA GLU A 287 11.83 -28.64 -4.62
C GLU A 287 10.66 -28.18 -3.72
N ILE A 288 10.86 -27.07 -3.03
CA ILE A 288 9.85 -26.44 -2.17
C ILE A 288 9.57 -25.03 -2.68
N TYR A 289 8.31 -24.74 -2.99
CA TYR A 289 7.88 -23.43 -3.48
C TYR A 289 7.63 -22.43 -2.34
N GLY A 290 7.23 -22.91 -1.16
CA GLY A 290 6.95 -22.08 0.02
C GLY A 290 5.70 -22.55 0.75
N THR A 291 5.24 -21.75 1.71
CA THR A 291 3.92 -21.96 2.34
C THR A 291 2.82 -21.37 1.47
N VAL A 292 1.59 -21.86 1.62
CA VAL A 292 0.41 -21.28 0.97
C VAL A 292 0.32 -19.77 1.21
N SER A 293 0.51 -19.33 2.45
CA SER A 293 0.53 -17.91 2.83
C SER A 293 1.59 -17.05 2.11
N SER A 294 2.75 -17.62 1.77
CA SER A 294 3.81 -16.90 1.04
C SER A 294 3.57 -16.84 -0.47
N LEU A 295 2.65 -17.66 -0.99
CA LEU A 295 2.36 -17.80 -2.41
C LEU A 295 1.07 -17.10 -2.84
N ILE A 296 0.17 -16.83 -1.90
CA ILE A 296 -1.07 -16.11 -2.14
C ILE A 296 -0.92 -14.63 -1.78
N THR A 297 -1.57 -13.76 -2.53
CA THR A 297 -1.67 -12.32 -2.21
C THR A 297 -3.15 -11.98 -2.14
N ALA A 298 -3.51 -11.18 -1.13
CA ALA A 298 -4.88 -10.75 -0.89
C ALA A 298 -4.93 -9.23 -0.73
N GLU A 299 -5.97 -8.59 -1.26
CA GLU A 299 -6.25 -7.19 -0.98
C GLU A 299 -6.72 -7.03 0.49
N GLY A 300 -6.41 -5.89 1.10
CA GLY A 300 -6.55 -5.68 2.55
C GLY A 300 -7.92 -6.04 3.13
N GLU A 301 -8.99 -5.81 2.37
CA GLU A 301 -10.36 -6.10 2.77
C GLU A 301 -10.66 -7.60 2.91
N TYR A 302 -9.95 -8.46 2.15
CA TYR A 302 -10.16 -9.91 2.15
C TYR A 302 -9.18 -10.68 3.03
N VAL A 303 -8.17 -10.02 3.59
CA VAL A 303 -7.13 -10.67 4.39
C VAL A 303 -7.75 -11.48 5.54
N ILE A 304 -8.67 -10.89 6.29
CA ILE A 304 -9.30 -11.55 7.45
C ILE A 304 -10.18 -12.73 7.02
N ALA A 305 -10.92 -12.58 5.92
CA ALA A 305 -11.80 -13.62 5.41
C ALA A 305 -11.00 -14.84 4.91
N LEU A 306 -9.93 -14.60 4.15
CA LEU A 306 -9.02 -15.64 3.69
C LEU A 306 -8.26 -16.28 4.84
N GLU A 307 -7.82 -15.49 5.82
CA GLU A 307 -7.17 -15.99 7.03
C GLU A 307 -8.08 -16.94 7.80
N THR A 308 -9.35 -16.56 7.96
CA THR A 308 -10.36 -17.38 8.66
C THR A 308 -10.71 -18.64 7.87
N ALA A 309 -10.87 -18.54 6.55
CA ALA A 309 -11.28 -19.66 5.71
C ALA A 309 -10.17 -20.71 5.55
N LEU A 310 -8.92 -20.27 5.39
CA LEU A 310 -7.77 -21.16 5.22
C LEU A 310 -7.24 -21.65 6.57
N GLY A 311 -7.25 -20.81 7.60
CA GLY A 311 -6.80 -21.16 8.95
C GLY A 311 -5.43 -21.84 8.95
N ALA A 312 -5.38 -23.08 9.47
CA ALA A 312 -4.14 -23.86 9.53
C ALA A 312 -3.55 -24.19 8.14
N ALA A 313 -4.38 -24.22 7.08
CA ALA A 313 -3.92 -24.51 5.72
C ALA A 313 -2.98 -23.43 5.16
N LEU A 314 -2.96 -22.22 5.73
CA LEU A 314 -1.99 -21.18 5.38
C LEU A 314 -0.54 -21.65 5.57
N GLN A 315 -0.29 -22.54 6.55
CA GLN A 315 1.04 -23.05 6.85
C GLN A 315 1.45 -24.23 5.97
N PHE A 316 0.53 -24.77 5.14
CA PHE A 316 0.85 -25.92 4.29
C PHE A 316 1.96 -25.58 3.30
N ILE A 317 2.87 -26.53 3.13
CA ILE A 317 4.04 -26.38 2.29
C ILE A 317 3.72 -26.91 0.89
N VAL A 318 3.90 -26.07 -0.13
CA VAL A 318 3.73 -26.44 -1.53
C VAL A 318 5.07 -26.94 -2.07
N VAL A 319 5.07 -28.15 -2.63
CA VAL A 319 6.27 -28.86 -3.12
C VAL A 319 6.13 -29.24 -4.60
N GLY A 320 7.26 -29.51 -5.26
CA GLY A 320 7.33 -29.84 -6.69
C GLY A 320 6.56 -31.09 -7.11
N ASN A 321 6.74 -32.18 -6.35
CA ASN A 321 6.13 -33.48 -6.64
C ASN A 321 5.96 -34.33 -5.36
N GLU A 322 5.31 -35.49 -5.50
CA GLU A 322 5.03 -36.41 -4.38
C GLU A 322 6.31 -36.92 -3.71
N GLU A 323 7.39 -37.11 -4.46
CA GLU A 323 8.63 -37.62 -3.90
C GLU A 323 9.33 -36.58 -3.01
N ASP A 324 9.21 -35.29 -3.33
CA ASP A 324 9.72 -34.19 -2.50
C ASP A 324 8.94 -34.08 -1.18
N ALA A 325 7.62 -34.33 -1.22
CA ALA A 325 6.80 -34.45 -0.03
C ALA A 325 7.25 -35.61 0.86
N LYS A 326 7.48 -36.80 0.27
CA LYS A 326 7.94 -37.99 1.00
C LYS A 326 9.29 -37.75 1.69
N ALA A 327 10.26 -37.19 0.97
CA ALA A 327 11.57 -36.86 1.52
C ALA A 327 11.47 -35.85 2.68
N SER A 328 10.60 -34.86 2.57
CA SER A 328 10.37 -33.86 3.64
C SER A 328 9.69 -34.47 4.88
N ILE A 329 8.73 -35.39 4.69
CA ILE A 329 8.07 -36.11 5.79
C ILE A 329 9.03 -37.06 6.49
N GLU A 330 9.89 -37.76 5.74
CA GLU A 330 10.92 -38.65 6.30
C GLU A 330 11.91 -37.86 7.15
N TYR A 331 12.38 -36.72 6.63
CA TYR A 331 13.23 -35.79 7.39
C TYR A 331 12.61 -35.35 8.72
N LEU A 332 11.32 -34.97 8.72
CA LEU A 332 10.62 -34.59 9.95
C LEU A 332 10.53 -35.73 10.97
N LYS A 333 10.33 -36.97 10.50
CA LYS A 333 10.27 -38.17 11.36
C LYS A 333 11.62 -38.49 11.97
N ASP A 334 12.67 -38.48 11.16
CA ASP A 334 14.04 -38.82 11.59
C ASP A 334 14.56 -37.84 12.65
N ASN A 335 14.22 -36.56 12.49
CA ASN A 335 14.64 -35.49 13.41
C ASN A 335 13.62 -35.20 14.51
N ARG A 336 12.48 -35.92 14.57
CA ARG A 336 11.40 -35.76 15.56
C ARG A 336 10.85 -34.32 15.64
N LEU A 337 10.74 -33.65 14.50
CA LEU A 337 10.40 -32.22 14.40
C LEU A 337 8.88 -31.95 14.31
N GLY A 338 8.04 -32.99 14.48
CA GLY A 338 6.59 -32.87 14.47
C GLY A 338 5.95 -33.15 13.10
N ARG A 339 4.87 -32.44 12.77
CA ARG A 339 4.09 -32.59 11.53
C ARG A 339 3.92 -31.23 10.87
N ALA A 340 4.20 -31.17 9.58
CA ALA A 340 4.04 -29.99 8.72
C ALA A 340 3.07 -30.31 7.59
#